data_AF-A0A7Y6Z6M8-F1
#
_entry.id   AF-A0A7Y6Z6M8-F1
#
_cell.length_a   1.000
_cell.length_b   1.000
_cell.length_c   1.000
_cell.angle_alpha   90.00
_cell.angle_beta   90.00
_cell.angle_gamma   90.00
#
_symmetry.space_group_name_H-M   'P 1'
#
loop_
_entity.id
_entity.type
_entity.pdbx_description
1 polymer ?
#
loop_
_entity_poly.entity_id
_entity_poly.type
_entity_poly.pdbx_seq_one_letter_code
_entity_poly.pdbx_strand_id
1 'polypeptide(L)'
;MPQSKILVDTNAYLRLAKTVRPLLFVPFGDNEYCLYILPELNDELAGRKLQSKFPWVDDEEFAENRKHFPQIGKKQKKSIQQTFEYVWDHVQTELPGPSRVDAWYIAYALELGVPVVTDDQDMTDLAKAFDAQVMPTLELLRIMLDCGHTDMKTINGLVEFWKYFSDMPANFKADYQRLFGDQ
;
A
#
# COMPACT_ATOMS: atom_id res chain seq x y z
N MET A 1 -6.94 16.37 14.50
CA MET A 1 -6.41 17.13 13.33
C MET A 1 -7.16 16.60 12.10
N PRO A 2 -6.99 17.06 10.84
CA PRO A 2 -7.48 16.26 9.73
C PRO A 2 -6.73 14.92 9.68
N GLN A 3 -7.46 13.82 9.48
CA GLN A 3 -6.90 12.46 9.38
C GLN A 3 -5.89 12.35 8.23
N SER A 4 -4.70 11.81 8.52
CA SER A 4 -3.64 11.61 7.52
C SER A 4 -3.86 10.28 6.78
N LYS A 5 -4.48 10.34 5.61
CA LYS A 5 -4.76 9.13 4.82
C LYS A 5 -3.50 8.62 4.14
N ILE A 6 -3.36 7.30 4.08
CA ILE A 6 -2.29 6.60 3.36
C ILE A 6 -2.95 5.48 2.53
N LEU A 7 -2.62 5.39 1.25
CA LEU A 7 -3.05 4.28 0.40
C LEU A 7 -2.08 3.10 0.57
N VAL A 8 -2.60 1.88 0.53
CA VAL A 8 -1.81 0.64 0.61
C VAL A 8 -2.14 -0.20 -0.60
N ASP A 9 -1.13 -0.52 -1.41
CA ASP A 9 -1.30 -1.37 -2.58
C ASP A 9 -1.52 -2.85 -2.20
N THR A 10 -1.74 -3.69 -3.21
CA THR A 10 -2.01 -5.12 -3.01
C THR A 10 -0.83 -5.84 -2.37
N ASN A 11 0.41 -5.49 -2.74
CA ASN A 11 1.59 -6.15 -2.22
C ASN A 11 1.80 -5.81 -0.73
N ALA A 12 1.83 -4.53 -0.39
CA ALA A 12 1.96 -4.04 0.98
C ALA A 12 0.82 -4.55 1.86
N TYR A 13 -0.42 -4.58 1.35
CA TYR A 13 -1.55 -5.14 2.08
C TYR A 13 -1.32 -6.62 2.43
N LEU A 14 -0.96 -7.45 1.45
CA LEU A 14 -0.73 -8.89 1.66
C LEU A 14 0.42 -9.15 2.64
N ARG A 15 1.43 -8.27 2.66
CA ARG A 15 2.57 -8.33 3.58
C ARG A 15 2.24 -7.95 5.02
N LEU A 16 1.28 -7.05 5.22
CA LEU A 16 0.96 -6.48 6.54
C LEU A 16 -0.27 -7.12 7.21
N ALA A 17 -1.34 -7.35 6.43
CA ALA A 17 -2.67 -7.61 6.96
C ALA A 17 -2.75 -8.86 7.84
N LYS A 18 -1.92 -9.87 7.58
CA LYS A 18 -1.90 -11.09 8.39
C LYS A 18 -1.34 -10.86 9.80
N THR A 19 -0.51 -9.85 10.00
CA THR A 19 0.22 -9.59 11.25
C THR A 19 -0.35 -8.40 12.02
N VAL A 20 -0.64 -7.29 11.34
CA VAL A 20 -1.21 -6.09 11.95
C VAL A 20 -2.72 -6.13 11.74
N ARG A 21 -3.49 -6.26 12.82
CA ARG A 21 -4.96 -6.43 12.76
C ARG A 21 -5.70 -5.62 13.83
N PRO A 22 -6.79 -4.93 13.45
CA PRO A 22 -7.18 -4.57 12.07
C PRO A 22 -6.14 -3.63 11.42
N LEU A 23 -5.87 -3.80 10.13
CA LEU A 23 -4.90 -2.97 9.40
C LEU A 23 -5.54 -1.68 8.88
N LEU A 24 -6.70 -1.81 8.25
CA LEU A 24 -7.37 -0.72 7.54
C LEU A 24 -8.37 0.00 8.45
N PHE A 25 -8.58 1.29 8.17
CA PHE A 25 -9.60 2.12 8.81
C PHE A 25 -9.49 2.24 10.34
N VAL A 26 -8.28 2.10 10.88
CA VAL A 26 -7.97 2.36 12.29
C VAL A 26 -6.94 3.49 12.38
N PRO A 27 -7.32 4.69 12.87
CA PRO A 27 -6.39 5.78 13.07
C PRO A 27 -5.30 5.43 14.08
N PHE A 28 -4.07 5.88 13.83
CA PHE A 28 -2.95 5.71 14.75
C PHE A 28 -2.00 6.93 14.77
N GLY A 29 -1.32 7.12 15.90
CA GLY A 29 -0.42 8.25 16.13
C GLY A 29 -1.11 9.62 16.24
N ASP A 30 -0.33 10.64 16.58
CA ASP A 30 -0.85 12.00 16.77
C ASP A 30 -1.38 12.64 15.48
N ASN A 31 -0.86 12.19 14.33
CA ASN A 31 -1.29 12.65 13.00
C ASN A 31 -2.56 11.94 12.50
N GLU A 32 -3.15 11.04 13.31
CA GLU A 32 -4.31 10.24 12.96
C GLU A 32 -4.12 9.53 11.60
N TYR A 33 -2.96 8.88 11.41
CA TYR A 33 -2.66 8.11 10.21
C TYR A 33 -3.70 7.02 10.02
N CYS A 34 -4.21 6.84 8.81
CA CYS A 34 -5.22 5.84 8.53
C CYS A 34 -5.02 5.21 7.16
N LEU A 35 -4.98 3.89 7.15
CA LEU A 35 -4.72 3.10 5.95
C LEU A 35 -6.00 2.81 5.18
N TYR A 36 -5.91 2.97 3.87
CA TYR A 36 -6.97 2.70 2.91
C TYR A 36 -6.45 1.88 1.74
N ILE A 37 -7.33 1.09 1.15
CA ILE A 37 -7.10 0.40 -0.13
C ILE A 37 -8.03 0.96 -1.19
N LEU A 38 -7.81 0.61 -2.45
CA LEU A 38 -8.78 0.83 -3.52
C LEU A 38 -9.66 -0.41 -3.76
N PRO A 39 -10.88 -0.27 -4.30
CA PRO A 39 -11.73 -1.41 -4.69
C PRO A 39 -11.02 -2.39 -5.63
N GLU A 40 -10.16 -1.89 -6.52
CA GLU A 40 -9.38 -2.64 -7.49
C GLU A 40 -8.51 -3.72 -6.83
N LEU A 41 -8.04 -3.51 -5.59
CA LEU A 41 -7.32 -4.54 -4.83
C LEU A 41 -8.18 -5.79 -4.60
N ASN A 42 -9.48 -5.61 -4.31
CA ASN A 42 -10.38 -6.76 -4.13
C ASN A 42 -10.58 -7.52 -5.45
N ASP A 43 -10.58 -6.81 -6.58
CA ASP A 43 -10.66 -7.43 -7.90
C ASP A 43 -9.40 -8.26 -8.20
N GLU A 44 -8.21 -7.78 -7.82
CA GLU A 44 -6.97 -8.56 -7.92
C GLU A 44 -7.00 -9.81 -7.04
N LEU A 45 -7.45 -9.68 -5.79
CA LEU A 45 -7.55 -10.78 -4.84
C LEU A 45 -8.55 -11.86 -5.28
N ALA A 46 -9.58 -11.51 -6.06
CA ALA A 46 -10.50 -12.48 -6.65
C ALA A 46 -9.82 -13.39 -7.71
N GLY A 47 -8.59 -13.08 -8.14
CA GLY A 47 -7.81 -13.90 -9.05
C GLY A 47 -7.33 -15.21 -8.43
N ARG A 48 -7.53 -16.33 -9.14
CA ARG A 48 -7.17 -17.70 -8.67
C ARG A 48 -5.74 -17.84 -8.15
N LYS A 49 -4.78 -17.12 -8.76
CA LYS A 49 -3.37 -17.14 -8.38
C LYS A 49 -3.17 -16.60 -6.95
N LEU A 50 -3.75 -15.44 -6.65
CA LEU A 50 -3.62 -14.82 -5.33
C LEU A 50 -4.44 -15.59 -4.28
N GLN A 51 -5.65 -16.04 -4.61
CA GLN A 51 -6.43 -16.89 -3.70
C GLN A 51 -5.68 -18.17 -3.30
N SER A 52 -5.02 -18.82 -4.27
CA SER A 52 -4.24 -20.03 -3.98
C SER A 52 -3.01 -19.76 -3.12
N LYS A 53 -2.34 -18.60 -3.30
CA LYS A 53 -1.16 -18.20 -2.52
C LYS A 53 -1.54 -17.68 -1.13
N PHE A 54 -2.67 -17.02 -1.00
CA PHE A 54 -3.12 -16.34 0.20
C PHE A 54 -4.56 -16.72 0.55
N PRO A 55 -4.85 -17.99 0.89
CA PRO A 55 -6.23 -18.47 1.10
C PRO A 55 -6.95 -17.77 2.27
N TRP A 56 -6.19 -17.18 3.20
CA TRP A 56 -6.70 -16.42 4.33
C TRP A 56 -7.40 -15.11 3.94
N VAL A 57 -7.17 -14.58 2.73
CA VAL A 57 -7.73 -13.27 2.36
C VAL A 57 -9.26 -13.28 2.34
N ASP A 58 -9.87 -14.44 2.12
CA ASP A 58 -11.33 -14.62 2.07
C ASP A 58 -11.94 -14.91 3.45
N ASP A 59 -11.14 -15.02 4.52
CA ASP A 59 -11.70 -15.13 5.88
C ASP A 59 -12.44 -13.83 6.23
N GLU A 60 -13.57 -13.97 6.93
CA GLU A 60 -14.53 -12.89 7.21
C GLU A 60 -13.88 -11.64 7.80
N GLU A 61 -12.94 -11.81 8.74
CA GLU A 61 -12.20 -10.70 9.37
C GLU A 61 -11.52 -9.78 8.34
N PHE A 62 -10.85 -10.36 7.33
CA PHE A 62 -10.14 -9.58 6.32
C PHE A 62 -11.07 -9.02 5.27
N ALA A 63 -12.09 -9.79 4.88
CA ALA A 63 -13.11 -9.34 3.93
C ALA A 63 -13.86 -8.11 4.48
N GLU A 64 -14.23 -8.10 5.76
CA GLU A 64 -14.83 -6.93 6.41
C GLU A 64 -13.86 -5.75 6.49
N ASN A 65 -12.59 -5.98 6.86
CA ASN A 65 -11.60 -4.89 6.92
C ASN A 65 -11.37 -4.22 5.55
N ARG A 66 -11.43 -4.99 4.45
CA ARG A 66 -11.28 -4.50 3.06
C ARG A 66 -12.51 -3.81 2.45
N LYS A 67 -13.58 -3.59 3.22
CA LYS A 67 -14.74 -2.78 2.77
C LYS A 67 -14.55 -1.27 2.95
N HIS A 68 -13.39 -0.85 3.45
CA HIS A 68 -13.11 0.54 3.77
C HIS A 68 -12.24 1.20 2.70
N PHE A 69 -12.84 2.13 1.96
CA PHE A 69 -12.21 2.87 0.87
C PHE A 69 -12.15 4.38 1.19
N PRO A 70 -11.27 5.14 0.53
CA PRO A 70 -11.27 6.59 0.65
C PRO A 70 -12.63 7.17 0.22
N GLN A 71 -13.23 8.00 1.06
CA GLN A 71 -14.43 8.74 0.67
C GLN A 71 -14.07 9.81 -0.36
N ILE A 72 -14.65 9.71 -1.56
CA ILE A 72 -14.43 10.64 -2.67
C ILE A 72 -15.74 11.26 -3.17
N GLY A 73 -15.72 12.56 -3.45
CA GLY A 73 -16.86 13.27 -4.03
C GLY A 73 -17.00 13.03 -5.53
N LYS A 74 -18.18 13.33 -6.11
CA LYS A 74 -18.43 13.16 -7.56
C LYS A 74 -17.46 13.94 -8.44
N LYS A 75 -17.08 15.16 -8.05
CA LYS A 75 -16.11 15.99 -8.79
C LYS A 75 -14.73 15.34 -8.77
N GLN A 76 -14.27 14.93 -7.59
CA GLN A 76 -12.99 14.28 -7.38
C GLN A 76 -12.89 12.95 -8.12
N LYS A 77 -13.98 12.15 -8.14
CA LYS A 77 -14.03 10.93 -8.94
C LYS A 77 -13.78 11.17 -10.44
N LYS A 78 -14.31 12.27 -10.99
CA LYS A 78 -14.04 12.65 -12.39
C LYS A 78 -12.58 13.04 -12.59
N SER A 79 -12.02 13.82 -11.68
CA SER A 79 -10.60 14.20 -11.72
C SER A 79 -9.69 12.98 -11.65
N ILE A 80 -9.93 12.05 -10.71
CA ILE A 80 -9.21 10.77 -10.58
C ILE A 80 -9.27 9.97 -11.88
N GLN A 81 -10.43 9.92 -12.54
CA GLN A 81 -10.55 9.19 -13.79
C GLN A 81 -9.76 9.84 -14.94
N GLN A 82 -9.77 11.17 -15.04
CA GLN A 82 -8.96 11.89 -16.04
C GLN A 82 -7.46 11.69 -15.79
N THR A 83 -7.04 11.78 -14.53
CA THR A 83 -5.65 11.55 -14.13
C THR A 83 -5.25 10.10 -14.40
N PHE A 84 -6.12 9.13 -14.13
CA PHE A 84 -5.90 7.73 -14.51
C PHE A 84 -5.69 7.55 -16.00
N GLU A 85 -6.54 8.15 -16.85
CA GLU A 85 -6.40 8.04 -18.31
C GLU A 85 -5.04 8.57 -18.78
N TYR A 86 -4.57 9.68 -18.20
CA TYR A 86 -3.25 10.25 -18.50
C TYR A 86 -2.10 9.37 -18.01
N VAL A 87 -2.16 8.89 -16.76
CA VAL A 87 -1.16 7.97 -16.19
C VAL A 87 -1.09 6.67 -16.99
N TRP A 88 -2.24 6.12 -17.35
CA TRP A 88 -2.32 4.87 -18.09
C TRP A 88 -1.78 5.00 -19.52
N ASP A 89 -2.04 6.11 -20.21
CA ASP A 89 -1.45 6.40 -21.52
C ASP A 89 0.09 6.40 -21.46
N HIS A 90 0.67 7.03 -20.43
CA HIS A 90 2.12 7.01 -20.21
C HIS A 90 2.67 5.61 -19.94
N VAL A 91 1.97 4.79 -19.14
CA VAL A 91 2.34 3.37 -18.92
C VAL A 91 2.34 2.60 -20.24
N GLN A 92 1.38 2.85 -21.13
CA GLN A 92 1.27 2.15 -22.40
C GLN A 92 2.31 2.58 -23.44
N THR A 93 2.87 3.79 -23.32
CA THR A 93 3.70 4.41 -24.37
C THR A 93 5.16 4.61 -23.98
N GLU A 94 5.43 5.00 -22.73
CA GLU A 94 6.76 5.45 -22.29
C GLU A 94 7.35 4.55 -21.19
N LEU A 95 6.53 4.10 -20.23
CA LEU A 95 6.98 3.31 -19.08
C LEU A 95 6.18 2.00 -18.94
N PRO A 96 6.38 1.02 -19.85
CA PRO A 96 5.71 -0.27 -19.74
C PRO A 96 6.23 -1.05 -18.53
N GLY A 97 5.34 -1.74 -17.82
CA GLY A 97 5.65 -2.51 -16.62
C GLY A 97 4.52 -2.47 -15.60
N PRO A 98 4.15 -1.27 -15.11
CA PRO A 98 3.05 -1.10 -14.17
C PRO A 98 1.74 -1.68 -14.69
N SER A 99 0.98 -2.28 -13.77
CA SER A 99 -0.36 -2.76 -14.04
C SER A 99 -1.36 -1.61 -14.13
N ARG A 100 -2.56 -1.94 -14.62
CA ARG A 100 -3.68 -0.99 -14.61
C ARG A 100 -4.09 -0.58 -13.19
N VAL A 101 -3.89 -1.45 -12.20
CA VAL A 101 -4.21 -1.16 -10.79
C VAL A 101 -3.19 -0.18 -10.22
N ASP A 102 -1.91 -0.33 -10.57
CA ASP A 102 -0.86 0.61 -10.16
C ASP A 102 -1.17 2.02 -10.66
N ALA A 103 -1.58 2.16 -11.93
CA ALA A 103 -2.00 3.44 -12.49
C ALA A 103 -3.19 4.05 -11.74
N TRP A 104 -4.14 3.24 -11.26
CA TRP A 104 -5.22 3.74 -10.39
C TRP A 104 -4.69 4.25 -9.06
N TYR A 105 -3.83 3.51 -8.37
CA TYR A 105 -3.24 3.96 -7.11
C TYR A 105 -2.50 5.28 -7.27
N ILE A 106 -1.70 5.45 -8.33
CA ILE A 106 -1.01 6.71 -8.61
C ILE A 106 -2.01 7.85 -8.88
N ALA A 107 -3.06 7.62 -9.68
CA ALA A 107 -4.08 8.64 -9.93
C ALA A 107 -4.82 9.07 -8.66
N TYR A 108 -5.16 8.13 -7.77
CA TYR A 108 -5.73 8.44 -6.47
C TYR A 108 -4.75 9.21 -5.59
N ALA A 109 -3.48 8.81 -5.54
CA ALA A 109 -2.45 9.47 -4.75
C ALA A 109 -2.32 10.95 -5.12
N LEU A 110 -2.26 11.25 -6.43
CA LEU A 110 -2.14 12.60 -6.96
C LEU A 110 -3.36 13.46 -6.63
N GLU A 111 -4.56 12.96 -6.89
CA GLU A 111 -5.80 13.73 -6.69
C GLU A 111 -6.24 13.89 -5.24
N LEU A 112 -5.82 12.97 -4.37
CA LEU A 112 -6.06 13.05 -2.94
C LEU A 112 -4.92 13.79 -2.21
N GLY A 113 -3.75 13.92 -2.81
CA GLY A 113 -2.55 14.44 -2.16
C GLY A 113 -2.08 13.56 -1.01
N VAL A 114 -2.12 12.24 -1.20
CA VAL A 114 -1.79 11.25 -0.16
C VAL A 114 -0.71 10.28 -0.64
N PRO A 115 0.13 9.74 0.25
CA PRO A 115 1.14 8.78 -0.13
C PRO A 115 0.55 7.39 -0.39
N VAL A 116 1.25 6.60 -1.21
CA VAL A 116 0.99 5.17 -1.40
C VAL A 116 2.12 4.34 -0.82
N VAL A 117 1.76 3.29 -0.09
CA VAL A 117 2.68 2.26 0.34
C VAL A 117 2.73 1.18 -0.73
N THR A 118 3.92 0.99 -1.30
CA THR A 118 4.20 -0.06 -2.27
C THR A 118 5.65 -0.49 -2.16
N ASP A 119 5.91 -1.76 -2.44
CA ASP A 119 7.25 -2.30 -2.61
C ASP A 119 7.49 -2.77 -4.06
N ASP A 120 6.56 -2.47 -4.98
CA ASP A 120 6.68 -2.76 -6.39
C ASP A 120 7.56 -1.68 -7.06
N GLN A 121 8.62 -2.12 -7.74
CA GLN A 121 9.60 -1.21 -8.32
C GLN A 121 9.07 -0.52 -9.58
N ASP A 122 8.25 -1.20 -10.39
CA ASP A 122 7.64 -0.61 -11.58
C ASP A 122 6.65 0.47 -11.15
N MET A 123 5.84 0.19 -10.11
CA MET A 123 4.93 1.20 -9.53
C MET A 123 5.70 2.37 -8.89
N THR A 124 6.83 2.09 -8.23
CA THR A 124 7.69 3.13 -7.65
C THR A 124 8.27 4.04 -8.73
N ASP A 125 8.67 3.49 -9.87
CA ASP A 125 9.20 4.28 -10.98
C ASP A 125 8.10 5.07 -11.70
N LEU A 126 6.89 4.51 -11.79
CA LEU A 126 5.71 5.26 -12.24
C LEU A 126 5.40 6.44 -11.31
N ALA A 127 5.43 6.24 -9.99
CA ALA A 127 5.20 7.31 -9.03
C ALA A 127 6.20 8.46 -9.21
N LYS A 128 7.48 8.15 -9.42
CA LYS A 128 8.52 9.15 -9.70
C LYS A 128 8.24 9.93 -10.98
N ALA A 129 7.76 9.28 -12.04
CA ALA A 129 7.45 9.94 -13.31
C ALA A 129 6.34 11.00 -13.17
N PHE A 130 5.46 10.85 -12.18
CA PHE A 130 4.33 11.74 -11.92
C PHE A 130 4.47 12.57 -10.64
N ASP A 131 5.63 12.54 -9.97
CA ASP A 131 5.85 13.17 -8.65
C ASP A 131 4.82 12.76 -7.57
N ALA A 132 4.30 11.53 -7.67
CA ALA A 132 3.42 10.95 -6.66
C ALA A 132 4.22 10.50 -5.42
N GLN A 133 3.66 10.73 -4.24
CA GLN A 133 4.30 10.32 -2.99
C GLN A 133 4.16 8.81 -2.80
N VAL A 134 5.31 8.12 -2.68
CA VAL A 134 5.36 6.69 -2.37
C VAL A 134 6.32 6.41 -1.24
N MET A 135 6.06 5.36 -0.47
CA MET A 135 6.98 4.86 0.56
C MET A 135 6.98 3.32 0.59
N PRO A 136 8.12 2.68 0.92
CA PRO A 136 8.16 1.23 1.08
C PRO A 136 7.41 0.77 2.33
N THR A 137 7.02 -0.51 2.38
CA THR A 137 6.31 -1.09 3.54
C THR A 137 7.11 -0.95 4.84
N LEU A 138 8.45 -1.04 4.76
CA LEU A 138 9.32 -0.83 5.91
C LEU A 138 9.22 0.60 6.47
N GLU A 139 9.01 1.60 5.62
CA GLU A 139 8.86 2.99 6.06
C GLU A 139 7.53 3.21 6.77
N LEU A 140 6.45 2.57 6.29
CA LEU A 140 5.19 2.53 7.03
C LEU A 140 5.36 1.85 8.40
N LEU A 141 6.07 0.72 8.48
CA LEU A 141 6.34 0.05 9.75
C LEU A 141 7.15 0.93 10.71
N ARG A 142 8.07 1.74 10.17
CA ARG A 142 8.80 2.72 10.98
C ARG A 142 7.87 3.78 11.55
N ILE A 143 6.97 4.34 10.74
CA ILE A 143 5.95 5.30 11.21
C ILE A 143 5.06 4.68 12.30
N MET A 144 4.60 3.43 12.09
CA MET A 144 3.82 2.70 13.09
C MET A 144 4.58 2.49 14.39
N LEU A 145 5.88 2.17 14.32
CA LEU A 145 6.74 1.99 15.48
C LEU A 145 6.92 3.30 16.25
N ASP A 146 7.23 4.39 15.55
CA ASP A 146 7.43 5.71 16.15
C ASP A 146 6.15 6.23 16.83
N CYS A 147 4.98 5.84 16.32
CA CYS A 147 3.69 6.14 16.93
C CYS A 147 3.28 5.18 18.07
N GLY A 148 4.09 4.17 18.38
CA GLY A 148 3.74 3.12 19.36
C GLY A 148 2.59 2.20 18.93
N HIS A 149 2.24 2.19 17.64
CA HIS A 149 1.19 1.34 17.08
C HIS A 149 1.67 -0.10 16.83
N THR A 150 2.98 -0.30 16.71
CA THR A 150 3.62 -1.61 16.65
C THR A 150 4.93 -1.61 17.44
N ASP A 151 5.59 -2.76 17.55
CA ASP A 151 6.87 -2.91 18.24
C ASP A 151 7.90 -3.68 17.38
N MET A 152 9.18 -3.61 17.76
CA MET A 152 10.25 -4.33 17.05
C MET A 152 10.05 -5.85 17.07
N LYS A 153 9.37 -6.40 18.09
CA LYS A 153 9.06 -7.84 18.13
C LYS A 153 8.13 -8.23 16.98
N THR A 154 7.11 -7.41 16.73
CA THR A 154 6.14 -7.58 15.65
C THR A 154 6.81 -7.40 14.30
N ILE A 155 7.61 -6.34 14.14
CA ILE A 155 8.37 -6.08 12.90
C ILE A 155 9.32 -7.24 12.59
N ASN A 156 10.09 -7.71 13.57
CA ASN A 156 11.00 -8.84 13.37
C ASN A 156 10.25 -10.12 12.98
N GLY A 157 9.12 -10.43 13.65
CA GLY A 157 8.29 -11.58 13.30
C GLY A 157 7.74 -11.49 11.87
N LEU A 158 7.37 -10.28 11.44
CA LEU A 158 6.87 -9.99 10.11
C LEU A 158 7.97 -10.16 9.05
N VAL A 159 9.19 -9.71 9.34
CA VAL A 159 10.37 -9.92 8.47
C VAL A 159 10.72 -11.40 8.35
N GLU A 160 10.69 -12.17 9.44
CA GLU A 160 10.93 -13.62 9.39
C GLU A 160 9.85 -14.34 8.58
N PHE A 161 8.59 -13.90 8.67
CA PHE A 161 7.51 -14.39 7.83
C PHE A 161 7.79 -14.13 6.35
N TRP A 162 8.18 -12.91 5.97
CA TRP A 162 8.54 -12.60 4.58
C TRP A 162 9.71 -13.45 4.07
N LYS A 163 10.74 -13.66 4.89
CA LYS A 163 11.87 -14.54 4.55
C LYS A 163 11.42 -15.97 4.30
N TYR A 164 10.57 -16.51 5.17
CA TYR A 164 10.06 -17.88 5.05
C TYR A 164 9.28 -18.07 3.73
N PHE A 165 8.47 -17.09 3.33
CA PHE A 165 7.70 -17.14 2.08
C PHE A 165 8.47 -16.65 0.84
N SER A 166 9.76 -16.32 0.97
CA SER A 166 10.56 -15.69 -0.09
C SER A 166 9.90 -14.44 -0.70
N ASP A 167 9.23 -13.64 0.12
CA ASP A 167 8.41 -12.49 -0.30
C ASP A 167 8.97 -11.17 0.27
N MET A 168 10.27 -11.00 0.13
CA MET A 168 11.01 -9.84 0.64
C MET A 168 10.89 -8.65 -0.32
N PRO A 169 10.75 -7.40 0.20
CA PRO A 169 10.87 -6.20 -0.63
C PRO A 169 12.21 -6.13 -1.35
N ALA A 170 12.24 -5.59 -2.57
CA ALA A 170 13.44 -5.56 -3.42
C ALA A 170 14.62 -4.83 -2.73
N ASN A 171 14.35 -3.69 -2.11
CA ASN A 171 15.36 -2.85 -1.44
C ASN A 171 15.49 -3.15 0.07
N PHE A 172 14.96 -4.30 0.53
CA PHE A 172 14.82 -4.62 1.95
C PHE A 172 16.08 -4.35 2.78
N LYS A 173 17.25 -4.82 2.34
CA LYS A 173 18.49 -4.69 3.14
C LYS A 173 18.87 -3.24 3.38
N ALA A 174 18.77 -2.41 2.34
CA ALA A 174 19.12 -0.98 2.43
C ALA A 174 18.11 -0.23 3.29
N ASP A 175 16.81 -0.47 3.05
CA ASP A 175 15.73 0.17 3.80
C ASP A 175 15.72 -0.25 5.26
N TYR A 176 15.93 -1.54 5.55
CA TYR A 176 15.95 -2.03 6.91
C TYR A 176 17.09 -1.41 7.72
N GLN A 177 18.30 -1.33 7.14
CA GLN A 177 19.43 -0.66 7.78
C GLN A 177 19.16 0.83 7.99
N ARG A 178 18.59 1.52 6.99
CA ARG A 178 18.27 2.95 7.05
C ARG A 178 17.22 3.25 8.14
N LEU A 179 16.22 2.39 8.31
CA LEU A 179 15.05 2.64 9.14
C LEU A 179 15.15 2.04 10.54
N PHE A 180 15.83 0.90 10.70
CA PHE A 180 15.88 0.13 11.95
C PHE A 180 17.31 -0.26 12.39
N GLY A 181 18.34 0.09 11.62
CA GLY A 181 19.72 -0.13 12.03
C GLY A 181 20.07 0.71 13.27
N ASP A 182 20.96 0.17 14.11
CA ASP A 182 21.55 0.94 15.20
C ASP A 182 22.27 2.17 14.61
N GLN A 183 21.99 3.36 15.17
CA GLN A 183 22.76 4.58 14.87
C GLN A 183 24.10 4.58 15.60
#